data_AF-A0A8B6D386-F1
#
_entry.id   AF-A0A8B6D386-F1
#
_cell.length_a   1.000
_cell.length_b   1.000
_cell.length_c   1.000
_cell.angle_alpha   90.00
_cell.angle_beta   90.00
_cell.angle_gamma   90.00
#
_symmetry.space_group_name_H-M   'P 1'
#
loop_
_entity.id
_entity.type
_entity.pdbx_description
1 polymer ?
#
loop_
_entity_poly.entity_id
_entity_poly.type
_entity_poly.pdbx_seq_one_letter_code
_entity_poly.pdbx_strand_id
1 'polypeptide(L)'
;MDKFGSHSRKHMPLWRMLQDLDMNDYRITSLGIPRDSSDAVTKRWVTQQLKDGIEDIDELEEALTTTSKEIQALKKQLNVIEKDVAKSLPRTGGKMVGGIDMQGHSITNFPLSTTGNEPVTKGWYAKNLGRLG
;
A
#
# COMPACT_ATOMS: atom_id res chain seq x y z
N MET A 1 30.78 74.92 48.81
CA MET A 1 31.32 73.59 48.49
C MET A 1 30.09 72.74 48.30
N ASP A 2 29.63 72.65 47.05
CA ASP A 2 28.38 71.99 46.63
C ASP A 2 28.18 72.21 45.12
N LYS A 3 29.09 71.63 44.33
CA LYS A 3 28.89 71.42 42.90
C LYS A 3 28.04 70.16 42.71
N PHE A 4 26.72 70.29 42.77
CA PHE A 4 25.81 69.29 42.22
C PHE A 4 24.80 69.98 41.31
N GLY A 5 25.27 70.26 40.09
CA GLY A 5 24.38 70.55 38.98
C GLY A 5 23.44 69.37 38.77
N SER A 6 22.16 69.59 39.08
CA SER A 6 21.04 68.69 38.84
C SER A 6 20.96 68.31 37.35
N HIS A 7 21.69 67.29 36.95
CA HIS A 7 21.41 66.54 35.73
C HIS A 7 20.48 65.39 36.12
N SER A 8 19.21 65.75 36.32
CA SER A 8 18.10 64.82 36.28
C SER A 8 18.28 63.97 35.01
N ARG A 9 18.45 62.65 35.16
CA ARG A 9 18.36 61.71 34.04
C ARG A 9 16.88 61.65 33.61
N LYS A 10 16.35 62.77 33.11
CA LYS A 10 15.04 62.85 32.47
C LYS A 10 15.13 61.99 31.23
N HIS A 11 14.33 60.92 31.20
CA HIS A 11 13.92 60.23 29.99
C HIS A 11 15.04 59.93 28.99
N MET A 12 15.73 58.79 29.15
CA MET A 12 16.22 58.13 27.94
C MET A 12 14.98 57.61 27.21
N PRO A 13 14.71 58.02 25.96
CA PRO A 13 13.62 57.44 25.20
C PRO A 13 13.89 55.94 25.04
N LEU A 14 12.86 55.12 25.25
CA LEU A 14 12.85 53.76 24.76
C LEU A 14 12.99 53.85 23.24
N TRP A 15 14.20 53.63 22.72
CA TRP A 15 14.45 53.55 21.28
C TRP A 15 13.77 52.28 20.77
N ARG A 16 12.49 52.42 20.42
CA ARG A 16 11.74 51.40 19.72
C ARG A 16 12.10 51.57 18.25
N MET A 17 12.83 50.62 17.67
CA MET A 17 12.96 50.52 16.22
C MET A 17 11.58 50.21 15.66
N LEU A 18 10.91 51.25 15.14
CA LEU A 18 9.59 51.17 14.51
C LEU A 18 9.69 51.08 12.98
N GLN A 19 10.90 50.97 12.45
CA GLN A 19 11.21 50.94 11.02
C GLN A 19 12.20 49.81 10.73
N ASP A 20 12.30 49.45 9.45
CA ASP A 20 13.22 48.43 8.98
C ASP A 20 14.67 48.79 9.34
N LEU A 21 15.45 47.76 9.69
CA LEU A 21 16.89 47.88 9.89
C LEU A 21 17.59 47.84 8.53
N ASP A 22 18.00 49.00 8.01
CA ASP A 22 18.93 49.06 6.88
C ASP A 22 20.35 48.70 7.36
N MET A 23 20.90 47.62 6.81
CA MET A 23 22.22 47.12 7.13
C MET A 23 23.29 47.45 6.08
N ASN A 24 22.99 48.13 4.97
CA ASN A 24 23.98 48.51 3.94
C ASN A 24 25.01 47.39 3.62
N ASP A 25 24.52 46.18 3.34
CA ASP A 25 25.29 44.94 3.09
C ASP A 25 26.16 44.39 4.24
N TYR A 26 26.14 44.98 5.43
CA TYR A 26 26.73 44.38 6.62
C TYR A 26 26.07 43.04 6.95
N ARG A 27 26.86 42.11 7.50
CA ARG A 27 26.43 40.75 7.83
C ARG A 27 26.41 40.53 9.33
N ILE A 28 25.38 39.85 9.81
CA ILE A 28 25.38 39.29 11.16
C ILE A 28 26.13 37.96 11.10
N THR A 29 27.24 37.87 11.84
CA THR A 29 28.07 36.67 11.93
C THR A 29 27.87 35.98 13.28
N SER A 30 28.26 34.70 13.36
CA SER A 30 28.27 33.93 14.61
C SER A 30 26.92 33.79 15.32
N LEU A 31 25.82 33.71 14.56
CA LEU A 31 24.50 33.34 15.11
C LEU A 31 24.54 31.93 15.71
N GLY A 32 23.85 31.76 16.83
CA GLY A 32 23.67 30.47 17.49
C GLY A 32 22.69 29.54 16.76
N ILE A 33 22.43 28.37 17.34
CA ILE A 33 21.38 27.46 16.89
C ILE A 33 20.03 28.04 17.34
N PRO A 34 19.04 28.18 16.44
CA PRO A 34 17.71 28.66 16.80
C PRO A 34 17.01 27.67 17.76
N ARG A 35 16.26 28.21 18.72
CA ARG A 35 15.48 27.46 19.71
C ARG A 35 13.98 27.75 19.57
N ASP A 36 13.64 28.99 19.23
CA ASP A 36 12.26 29.45 19.08
C ASP A 36 11.94 29.78 17.62
N SER A 37 10.65 29.74 17.26
CA SER A 37 10.19 30.02 15.89
C SER A 37 10.44 31.46 15.42
N SER A 38 10.72 32.37 16.35
CA SER A 38 11.07 33.77 16.07
C SER A 38 12.57 34.00 15.89
N ASP A 39 13.40 32.97 16.07
CA ASP A 39 14.84 33.13 16.01
C ASP A 39 15.34 33.32 14.58
N ALA A 40 16.36 34.16 14.44
CA ALA A 40 17.11 34.26 13.19
C ALA A 40 17.93 32.98 12.97
N VAL A 41 17.99 32.52 11.72
CA VAL A 41 18.69 31.28 11.34
C VAL A 41 19.88 31.56 10.44
N THR A 42 20.90 30.69 10.50
CA THR A 42 22.01 30.71 9.54
C THR A 42 21.64 29.93 8.28
N LYS A 43 22.23 30.30 7.13
CA LYS A 43 22.11 29.49 5.89
C LYS A 43 22.52 28.04 6.12
N ARG A 44 23.59 27.81 6.90
CA ARG A 44 24.06 26.46 7.25
C ARG A 44 22.98 25.65 7.96
N TRP A 45 22.27 26.24 8.91
CA TRP A 45 21.18 25.56 9.63
C TRP A 45 20.07 25.16 8.67
N VAL A 46 19.61 26.08 7.80
CA VAL A 46 18.58 25.79 6.79
C VAL A 46 19.04 24.68 5.84
N THR A 47 20.28 24.72 5.37
CA THR A 47 20.86 23.67 4.51
C THR A 47 20.88 22.31 5.19
N GLN A 48 21.20 22.25 6.49
CA GLN A 48 21.17 20.99 7.23
C GLN A 48 19.74 20.43 7.32
N GLN A 49 18.77 21.25 7.69
CA GLN A 49 17.36 20.81 7.77
C GLN A 49 16.84 20.30 6.41
N LEU A 50 17.24 20.95 5.31
CA LEU A 50 16.93 20.48 3.96
C LEU A 50 17.62 19.15 3.62
N LYS A 51 18.88 18.96 4.03
CA LYS A 51 19.61 17.72 3.81
C LYS A 51 18.96 16.55 4.53
N ASP A 52 18.61 16.75 5.80
CA ASP A 52 17.94 15.72 6.60
C ASP A 52 16.60 15.33 5.96
N GLY A 53 15.80 16.32 5.52
CA GLY A 53 14.54 16.05 4.82
C GLY A 53 14.69 15.40 3.43
N ILE A 54 15.83 15.58 2.75
CA ILE A 54 16.12 14.89 1.48
C ILE A 54 16.47 13.42 1.74
N GLU A 55 17.25 13.14 2.79
CA GLU A 55 17.59 11.75 3.17
C GLU A 55 16.32 10.95 3.54
N ASP A 56 15.38 11.56 4.28
CA ASP A 56 14.07 10.94 4.57
C ASP A 56 13.26 10.63 3.29
N ILE A 57 13.36 11.46 2.25
CA ILE A 57 12.67 11.23 0.97
C ILE A 57 13.29 10.03 0.23
N ASP A 58 14.62 9.95 0.17
CA ASP A 58 15.33 8.85 -0.51
C ASP A 58 14.94 7.49 0.11
N GLU A 59 14.88 7.40 1.44
CA GLU A 59 14.44 6.18 2.14
C GLU A 59 12.98 5.79 1.79
N LEU A 60 12.08 6.78 1.70
CA LEU A 60 10.69 6.54 1.31
C LEU A 60 10.56 6.05 -0.14
N GLU A 61 11.40 6.54 -1.06
CA GLU A 61 11.43 6.10 -2.46
C GLU A 61 11.85 4.62 -2.60
N GLU A 62 12.83 4.18 -1.80
CA GLU A 62 13.24 2.78 -1.76
C GLU A 62 12.12 1.88 -1.23
N ALA A 63 11.46 2.29 -0.15
CA ALA A 63 10.33 1.57 0.44
C ALA A 63 9.14 1.47 -0.54
N LEU A 64 8.84 2.55 -1.26
CA LEU A 64 7.78 2.58 -2.28
C LEU A 64 8.12 1.64 -3.44
N THR A 65 9.37 1.61 -3.87
CA THR A 65 9.85 0.73 -4.94
C THR A 65 9.70 -0.74 -4.53
N THR A 66 10.03 -1.08 -3.29
CA THR A 66 9.89 -2.44 -2.75
C THR A 66 8.42 -2.86 -2.68
N THR A 67 7.56 -2.03 -2.09
CA THR A 67 6.11 -2.25 -2.01
C THR A 67 5.47 -2.43 -3.39
N SER A 68 5.90 -1.63 -4.37
CA SER A 68 5.41 -1.72 -5.75
C SER A 68 5.75 -3.06 -6.40
N LYS A 69 6.95 -3.60 -6.14
CA LYS A 69 7.35 -4.93 -6.64
C LYS A 69 6.51 -6.04 -6.03
N GLU A 70 6.23 -5.97 -4.72
CA GLU A 70 5.38 -6.94 -4.03
C GLU A 70 3.95 -6.95 -4.56
N ILE A 71 3.35 -5.77 -4.79
CA ILE A 71 2.02 -5.65 -5.38
C ILE A 71 1.96 -6.31 -6.77
N GLN A 72 3.00 -6.13 -7.59
CA GLN A 72 3.06 -6.77 -8.92
C GLN A 72 3.18 -8.29 -8.83
N ALA A 73 3.96 -8.80 -7.86
CA ALA A 73 4.07 -10.24 -7.62
C ALA A 73 2.71 -10.83 -7.19
N LEU A 74 2.01 -10.18 -6.26
CA LEU A 74 0.68 -10.61 -5.80
C LEU A 74 -0.36 -10.58 -6.93
N LYS A 75 -0.36 -9.54 -7.77
CA LYS A 75 -1.22 -9.47 -8.96
C LYS A 75 -1.00 -10.63 -9.92
N LYS A 76 0.27 -11.03 -10.12
CA LYS A 76 0.60 -12.19 -10.96
C LYS A 76 0.06 -13.49 -10.36
N GLN A 77 0.18 -13.67 -9.04
CA GLN A 77 -0.35 -14.85 -8.35
C GLN A 77 -1.89 -14.91 -8.44
N LEU A 78 -2.58 -13.78 -8.24
CA LEU A 78 -4.04 -13.70 -8.37
C LEU A 78 -4.52 -14.14 -9.76
N ASN A 79 -3.89 -13.64 -10.82
CA ASN A 79 -4.21 -14.03 -12.20
C ASN A 79 -4.07 -15.53 -12.47
N VAL A 80 -3.13 -16.21 -11.79
CA VAL A 80 -2.99 -17.67 -11.89
C VAL A 80 -4.15 -18.36 -11.18
N ILE A 81 -4.47 -17.94 -9.96
CA ILE A 81 -5.58 -18.49 -9.16
C ILE A 81 -6.91 -18.34 -9.90
N GLU A 82 -7.20 -17.16 -10.45
CA GLU A 82 -8.45 -16.91 -11.20
C GLU A 82 -8.60 -17.86 -12.40
N LYS A 83 -7.50 -18.11 -13.13
CA LYS A 83 -7.51 -19.06 -14.26
C LYS A 83 -7.73 -20.51 -13.82
N ASP A 84 -7.19 -20.90 -12.68
CA ASP A 84 -7.34 -22.27 -12.18
C ASP A 84 -8.73 -22.50 -11.57
N VAL A 85 -9.29 -21.49 -10.89
CA VAL A 85 -10.68 -21.50 -10.42
C VAL A 85 -11.64 -21.58 -11.61
N ALA A 86 -11.39 -20.84 -12.70
CA ALA A 86 -12.22 -20.89 -13.91
C ALA A 86 -12.27 -22.27 -14.59
N LYS A 87 -11.26 -23.12 -14.37
CA LYS A 87 -11.23 -24.51 -14.87
C LYS A 87 -11.87 -25.52 -13.92
N SER A 88 -12.14 -25.12 -12.68
CA SER A 88 -12.61 -26.02 -11.64
C SER A 88 -14.12 -26.28 -11.76
N LEU A 89 -14.55 -27.50 -11.41
CA LEU A 89 -15.97 -27.85 -11.37
C LEU A 89 -16.66 -27.33 -10.08
N PRO A 90 -17.95 -26.97 -10.12
CA PRO A 90 -18.72 -26.60 -8.92
C PRO A 90 -18.73 -27.72 -7.86
N ARG A 91 -18.52 -27.36 -6.58
CA ARG A 91 -18.46 -28.34 -5.47
C ARG A 91 -19.82 -28.80 -4.95
N THR A 92 -20.90 -28.11 -5.29
CA THR A 92 -22.26 -28.42 -4.83
C THR A 92 -22.97 -29.47 -5.70
N GLY A 93 -22.24 -30.17 -6.55
CA GLY A 93 -22.82 -31.03 -7.57
C GLY A 93 -23.49 -30.24 -8.69
N GLY A 94 -24.14 -30.95 -9.62
CA GLY A 94 -24.79 -30.35 -10.77
C GLY A 94 -25.02 -31.38 -11.88
N LYS A 95 -25.67 -30.95 -12.97
CA LYS A 95 -25.85 -31.78 -14.16
C LYS A 95 -24.66 -31.57 -15.09
N MET A 96 -23.84 -32.61 -15.28
CA MET A 96 -22.87 -32.64 -16.38
C MET A 96 -23.63 -32.91 -17.68
N VAL A 97 -23.45 -32.05 -18.67
CA VAL A 97 -24.06 -32.17 -20.01
C VAL A 97 -22.95 -32.21 -21.06
N GLY A 98 -23.21 -32.86 -22.20
CA GLY A 98 -22.22 -33.08 -23.25
C GLY A 98 -21.47 -34.41 -23.11
N GLY A 99 -20.53 -34.65 -24.03
CA GLY A 99 -19.67 -35.83 -23.99
C GLY A 99 -18.64 -35.71 -22.86
N ILE A 100 -18.48 -36.77 -22.08
CA ILE A 100 -17.42 -36.87 -21.07
C ILE A 100 -16.30 -37.71 -21.69
N ASP A 101 -15.16 -37.09 -22.00
CA ASP A 101 -13.95 -37.82 -22.39
C ASP A 101 -13.34 -38.47 -21.15
N MET A 102 -13.38 -39.80 -21.09
CA MET A 102 -12.78 -40.58 -20.01
C MET A 102 -11.38 -41.12 -20.37
N GLN A 103 -10.80 -40.74 -21.51
CA GLN A 103 -9.47 -41.20 -21.96
C GLN A 103 -9.29 -42.73 -21.89
N GLY A 104 -10.34 -43.48 -22.24
CA GLY A 104 -10.34 -44.95 -22.20
C GLY A 104 -10.63 -45.57 -20.83
N HIS A 105 -10.80 -44.77 -19.77
CA HIS A 105 -11.29 -45.25 -18.48
C HIS A 105 -12.80 -45.53 -18.51
N SER A 106 -13.28 -46.30 -17.53
CA SER A 106 -14.69 -46.66 -17.40
C SER A 106 -15.15 -46.56 -15.95
N ILE A 107 -16.44 -46.26 -15.78
CA ILE A 107 -17.11 -46.37 -14.48
C ILE A 107 -17.50 -47.83 -14.30
N THR A 108 -16.97 -48.45 -13.23
CA THR A 108 -17.30 -49.82 -12.85
C THR A 108 -18.23 -49.82 -11.63
N ASN A 109 -18.82 -50.98 -11.31
CA ASN A 109 -19.62 -51.19 -10.10
C ASN A 109 -20.93 -50.36 -10.01
N PHE A 110 -21.67 -50.23 -11.12
CA PHE A 110 -23.03 -49.69 -11.06
C PHE A 110 -23.93 -50.59 -10.18
N PRO A 111 -24.77 -50.02 -9.30
CA PRO A 111 -25.71 -50.79 -8.51
C PRO A 111 -26.75 -51.49 -9.41
N LEU A 112 -27.40 -52.53 -8.87
CA LEU A 112 -28.59 -53.10 -9.51
C LEU A 112 -29.66 -52.02 -9.56
N SER A 113 -30.08 -51.65 -10.77
CA SER A 113 -31.10 -50.62 -10.93
C SER A 113 -32.46 -51.11 -10.46
N THR A 114 -33.17 -50.21 -9.78
CA THR A 114 -34.54 -50.41 -9.30
C THR A 114 -35.53 -49.46 -9.97
N THR A 115 -35.05 -48.43 -10.70
CA THR A 115 -35.89 -47.45 -11.41
C THR A 115 -35.38 -47.13 -12.81
N GLY A 116 -36.28 -46.71 -13.72
CA GLY A 116 -35.96 -46.50 -15.15
C GLY A 116 -34.99 -45.36 -15.49
N ASN A 117 -34.56 -44.56 -14.50
CA ASN A 117 -33.72 -43.37 -14.71
C ASN A 117 -32.30 -43.52 -14.13
N GLU A 118 -31.89 -44.74 -13.78
CA GLU A 118 -30.57 -45.02 -13.22
C GLU A 118 -29.60 -45.54 -14.31
N PRO A 119 -28.30 -45.21 -14.22
CA PRO A 119 -27.30 -45.82 -15.07
C PRO A 119 -27.14 -47.31 -14.72
N VAL A 120 -27.14 -48.16 -15.74
CA VAL A 120 -27.07 -49.63 -15.62
C VAL A 120 -25.90 -50.21 -16.42
N THR A 121 -25.41 -51.38 -16.00
CA THR A 121 -24.46 -52.13 -16.81
C THR A 121 -25.13 -52.68 -18.09
N LYS A 122 -24.35 -52.87 -19.16
CA LYS A 122 -24.84 -53.49 -20.41
C LYS A 122 -25.50 -54.85 -20.18
N GLY A 123 -24.95 -55.66 -19.25
CA GLY A 123 -25.49 -56.99 -18.93
C GLY A 123 -26.87 -56.92 -18.27
N TRP A 124 -27.09 -55.98 -17.36
CA TRP A 124 -28.41 -55.76 -16.76
C TRP A 124 -29.41 -55.28 -17.82
N TYR A 125 -29.02 -54.35 -18.70
CA TYR A 125 -29.88 -53.85 -19.78
C TYR A 125 -30.32 -54.97 -20.73
N ALA A 126 -29.38 -55.79 -21.19
CA ALA A 126 -29.65 -56.90 -22.10
C ALA A 126 -30.62 -57.94 -21.52
N LYS A 127 -30.51 -58.24 -20.21
CA LYS A 127 -31.38 -59.22 -19.54
C LYS A 127 -32.82 -58.74 -19.38
N ASN A 128 -33.03 -57.44 -19.19
CA ASN A 128 -34.33 -56.88 -18.86
C ASN A 128 -35.11 -56.32 -20.06
N LEU A 129 -34.45 -56.08 -21.21
CA LEU A 129 -35.16 -55.64 -22.43
C LEU A 129 -36.10 -56.71 -23.00
N GLY A 130 -35.70 -57.99 -22.96
CA GLY A 130 -36.50 -59.09 -23.49
C GLY A 130 -37.75 -59.45 -22.68
N ARG A 131 -38.03 -58.74 -21.57
CA ARG A 131 -39.20 -58.95 -20.72
C ARG A 131 -40.31 -57.90 -20.92
N LEU A 132 -40.11 -56.94 -21.81
CA LEU A 132 -41.04 -55.84 -22.10
C LEU A 132 -41.68 -55.92 -23.50
N GLY A 133 -41.48 -57.04 -24.21
CA GLY A 133 -42.15 -57.37 -25.47
C GLY A 133 -43.23 -58.42 -25.28
#